data_AF-A0A7C2ZM31-F1
#
_entry.id   AF-A0A7C2ZM31-F1
#
_cell.length_a   1.000
_cell.length_b   1.000
_cell.length_c   1.000
_cell.angle_alpha   90.00
_cell.angle_beta   90.00
_cell.angle_gamma   90.00
#
_symmetry.space_group_name_H-M   'P 1'
#
loop_
_entity.id
_entity.type
_entity.pdbx_description
1 polymer ?
#
loop_
_entity_poly.entity_id
_entity_poly.type
_entity_poly.pdbx_seq_one_letter_code
_entity_poly.pdbx_strand_id
1 'polypeptide(L)' 'ENLKVFAEELGLDTTAFNECLDSGKYAEVVAADASLARSLGISVTPTFWINGQMLVGALPFDAFAGAINNAIASPR' A
#
# COMPACT_ATOMS: atom_id res chain seq x y z
N GLU A 1 -4.94 12.32 -12.68
CA GLU A 1 -4.94 12.55 -14.13
C GLU A 1 -3.59 12.33 -14.83
N ASN A 2 -2.52 11.89 -14.16
CA ASN A 2 -1.19 11.71 -14.80
C ASN A 2 -0.65 10.27 -14.78
N LEU A 3 -1.48 9.25 -14.55
CA LEU A 3 -0.98 7.87 -14.37
C LEU A 3 -0.26 7.31 -15.60
N LYS A 4 -0.73 7.65 -16.81
CA LYS A 4 -0.10 7.22 -18.07
C LYS A 4 1.26 7.89 -18.30
N VAL A 5 1.40 9.15 -17.90
CA VAL A 5 2.67 9.89 -17.95
C VAL A 5 3.67 9.30 -16.96
N PHE A 6 3.24 9.02 -15.72
CA PHE A 6 4.11 8.37 -14.74
C PHE A 6 4.57 6.97 -15.20
N ALA A 7 3.70 6.22 -15.89
CA ALA A 7 4.09 4.93 -16.46
C ALA A 7 5.20 5.07 -17.50
N GLU A 8 5.15 6.09 -18.35
CA GLU A 8 6.21 6.41 -19.32
C GLU A 8 7.51 6.84 -18.61
N GLU A 9 7.43 7.73 -17.63
CA GLU A 9 8.59 8.20 -16.84
C GLU A 9 9.30 7.06 -16.09
N LEU A 10 8.53 6.05 -15.66
CA LEU A 10 9.04 4.84 -15.01
C LEU A 10 9.55 3.78 -16.02
N GLY A 11 9.44 4.03 -17.33
CA GLY A 11 9.89 3.11 -18.38
C GLY A 11 9.04 1.85 -18.51
N LEU A 12 7.76 1.91 -18.12
CA LEU A 12 6.82 0.81 -18.27
C LEU A 12 6.40 0.63 -19.74
N ASP A 13 5.90 -0.56 -20.08
CA ASP A 13 5.18 -0.77 -21.34
C ASP A 13 3.89 0.07 -21.32
N THR A 14 3.91 1.19 -22.03
CA THR A 14 2.80 2.16 -22.04
C THR A 14 1.57 1.63 -22.77
N THR A 15 1.73 0.76 -23.76
CA THR A 15 0.59 0.11 -24.42
C THR A 15 -0.13 -0.81 -23.44
N ALA A 16 0.60 -1.72 -22.79
CA ALA A 16 0.02 -2.64 -21.83
C ALA A 16 -0.56 -1.92 -20.59
N PHE A 17 0.12 -0.86 -20.11
CA PHE A 17 -0.37 -0.06 -19.00
C PHE A 17 -1.67 0.67 -19.34
N ASN A 18 -1.73 1.30 -20.51
CA ASN A 18 -2.91 2.05 -20.95
C ASN A 18 -4.12 1.13 -21.10
N GLU A 19 -3.96 -0.03 -21.73
CA GLU A 19 -5.02 -1.03 -21.84
C GLU A 19 -5.50 -1.50 -20.46
N CYS A 20 -4.56 -1.76 -19.55
CA CYS A 20 -4.88 -2.18 -18.18
C CYS A 20 -5.64 -1.09 -17.40
N LEU A 21 -5.22 0.17 -17.52
CA LEU A 21 -5.83 1.30 -16.83
C LEU A 21 -7.22 1.61 -17.41
N ASP A 22 -7.33 1.68 -18.73
CA ASP A 22 -8.57 2.06 -19.43
C ASP A 22 -9.66 0.98 -19.30
N SER A 23 -9.27 -0.30 -19.22
CA SER A 23 -10.20 -1.40 -18.95
C SER A 23 -10.69 -1.45 -17.50
N GLY A 24 -10.07 -0.69 -16.59
CA GLY A 24 -10.39 -0.74 -15.16
C GLY A 24 -10.05 -2.08 -14.51
N LYS A 25 -9.11 -2.85 -15.07
CA LYS A 25 -8.80 -4.24 -14.68
C LYS A 25 -8.61 -4.47 -13.18
N TYR A 26 -8.07 -3.48 -12.46
CA TYR A 26 -7.81 -3.56 -11.01
C TYR A 26 -8.68 -2.62 -10.16
N ALA A 27 -9.72 -2.00 -10.73
CA ALA A 27 -10.58 -1.07 -10.00
C ALA A 27 -11.27 -1.75 -8.79
N GLU A 28 -11.74 -2.99 -8.96
CA GLU A 28 -12.35 -3.77 -7.88
C GLU A 28 -11.35 -4.13 -6.78
N VAL A 29 -10.10 -4.43 -7.14
CA VAL A 29 -9.03 -4.73 -6.17
C VAL A 29 -8.75 -3.49 -5.31
N VAL A 30 -8.60 -2.32 -5.93
CA VAL A 30 -8.39 -1.05 -5.19
C VAL A 30 -9.58 -0.73 -4.28
N ALA A 31 -10.81 -0.95 -4.74
CA ALA A 31 -12.01 -0.74 -3.93
C ALA A 31 -12.09 -1.72 -2.75
N ALA A 32 -11.73 -2.98 -2.96
CA ALA A 32 -11.68 -4.01 -1.92
C ALA A 32 -10.64 -3.69 -0.85
N ASP A 33 -9.43 -3.27 -1.23
CA ASP A 33 -8.37 -2.87 -0.29
C ASP A 33 -8.80 -1.66 0.56
N ALA A 34 -9.42 -0.65 -0.07
CA ALA A 34 -9.95 0.50 0.64
C ALA A 34 -11.11 0.13 1.59
N SER A 35 -11.93 -0.86 1.24
CA SER A 35 -12.99 -1.37 2.12
C SER A 35 -12.42 -2.19 3.28
N LEU A 36 -11.40 -3.01 3.01
CA LEU A 36 -10.71 -3.79 4.03
C LEU A 36 -10.09 -2.88 5.08
N ALA A 37 -9.35 -1.85 4.66
CA ALA A 37 -8.78 -0.86 5.57
C ALA A 37 -9.84 -0.24 6.49
N ARG A 38 -10.98 0.20 5.92
CA ARG A 38 -12.11 0.73 6.69
C ARG A 38 -12.69 -0.30 7.67
N SER A 39 -12.84 -1.56 7.25
CA SER A 39 -13.34 -2.63 8.13
C SER A 39 -12.42 -2.94 9.31
N LEU A 40 -11.12 -2.70 9.14
CA LEU A 40 -10.11 -2.81 10.19
C LEU A 40 -10.00 -1.55 11.06
N GLY A 41 -10.85 -0.53 10.84
CA GLY A 41 -10.81 0.74 11.56
C GLY A 41 -9.69 1.69 11.12
N ILE A 42 -9.03 1.42 10.00
CA ILE A 42 -7.97 2.27 9.45
C ILE A 42 -8.62 3.42 8.67
N SER A 43 -8.42 4.64 9.16
CA SER A 43 -8.98 5.87 8.57
C SER A 43 -7.92 6.90 8.17
N VAL A 44 -6.64 6.62 8.41
CA VAL A 44 -5.52 7.54 8.14
C VAL A 44 -4.37 6.81 7.47
N THR A 45 -3.65 7.54 6.61
CA THR A 45 -2.44 7.06 5.93
C THR A 45 -1.23 7.92 6.28
N PRO A 46 -0.02 7.36 6.39
CA PRO A 46 0.25 5.92 6.28
C PRO A 46 -0.13 5.19 7.58
N THR A 47 -0.66 3.98 7.47
CA THR A 47 -0.85 3.04 8.58
C THR A 47 -0.16 1.73 8.19
N PHE A 48 0.63 1.17 9.10
CA PHE A 48 1.38 -0.06 8.89
C PHE A 48 0.95 -1.13 9.88
N TRP A 49 1.01 -2.38 9.44
CA TRP A 49 0.76 -3.54 10.29
C TRP A 49 1.97 -4.47 10.23
N ILE A 50 2.66 -4.65 11.35
CA ILE A 50 3.88 -5.46 11.45
C ILE A 50 3.62 -6.59 12.44
N ASN A 51 3.37 -7.80 11.95
CA ASN A 51 3.06 -9.01 12.74
C ASN A 51 2.09 -8.78 13.91
N GLY A 52 1.05 -7.95 13.70
CA GLY A 52 0.05 -7.65 14.73
C GLY A 52 0.14 -6.31 15.40
N GLN A 53 1.30 -5.67 15.32
CA GLN A 53 1.51 -4.33 15.83
C GLN A 53 1.07 -3.32 14.75
N MET A 54 0.10 -2.47 15.09
CA MET A 54 -0.32 -1.35 14.24
C MET A 54 0.54 -0.12 14.55
N LEU A 55 1.08 0.50 13.51
CA LEU A 55 1.78 1.78 13.57
C LEU A 55 1.02 2.80 12.73
N VAL A 56 0.62 3.92 13.34
CA VAL A 56 -0.25 4.92 12.71
C VAL A 56 0.53 6.21 12.47
N GLY A 57 0.48 6.71 11.24
CA GLY A 57 1.12 7.95 10.81
C GLY A 57 2.54 7.76 10.27
N ALA A 58 3.11 8.87 9.80
CA ALA A 58 4.49 8.93 9.36
C ALA A 58 5.43 8.98 10.58
N LEU A 59 5.86 7.81 11.04
CA LEU A 59 6.76 7.64 12.18
C LEU A 59 8.25 7.70 11.76
N PRO A 60 9.18 7.96 12.70
CA PRO A 60 10.61 7.87 12.42
C PRO A 60 11.06 6.42 12.20
N PHE A 61 12.19 6.25 11.50
CA PHE A 61 12.80 4.96 11.20
C PHE A 61 12.90 4.03 12.42
N ASP A 62 13.33 4.55 13.58
CA ASP A 62 13.53 3.76 14.80
C ASP A 62 12.25 3.06 15.29
N ALA A 63 11.07 3.65 15.06
CA ALA A 63 9.80 3.03 15.40
C ALA A 63 9.54 1.77 14.56
N PHE A 64 9.89 1.81 13.27
CA PHE A 64 9.80 0.66 12.37
C PHE A 64 10.85 -0.39 12.70
N ALA A 65 12.10 0.01 12.90
CA ALA A 65 13.18 -0.89 13.28
C ALA A 65 12.84 -1.66 14.56
N GLY A 66 12.32 -0.96 15.58
CA GLY A 66 11.85 -1.58 16.83
C GLY A 66 10.70 -2.57 16.61
N ALA A 67 9.66 -2.19 15.85
CA ALA A 67 8.53 -3.07 15.56
C ALA A 67 8.95 -4.33 14.80
N ILE A 68 9.86 -4.21 13.82
CA ILE A 68 10.39 -5.33 13.04
C ILE A 68 11.25 -6.24 13.93
N ASN A 69 12.14 -5.68 14.74
CA ASN A 69 12.97 -6.47 15.66
C ASN A 69 12.10 -7.27 16.65
N ASN A 70 11.04 -6.65 17.18
CA ASN A 70 10.07 -7.34 18.04
C ASN A 70 9.34 -8.46 17.28
N ALA A 71 8.92 -8.19 16.05
CA ALA A 71 8.24 -9.17 15.20
C ALA A 71 9.10 -10.38 14.83
N ILE A 72 10.43 -10.21 14.73
CA ILE A 72 11.40 -11.28 14.50
C ILE A 72 11.68 -12.06 15.80
N ALA A 73 11.76 -11.37 16.94
CA ALA A 73 12.05 -12.00 18.24
C ALA A 73 10.86 -12.80 18.80
N SER A 74 9.63 -12.42 18.45
CA SER A 74 8.39 -13.11 18.83
C SER A 74 7.58 -13.50 17.59
N PRO A 75 8.06 -14.49 16.81
CA PRO A 75 7.32 -14.98 15.66
C PRO A 75 5.99 -15.57 16.14
N ARG A 76 4.93 -15.26 15.41
CA ARG A 76 3.60 -15.81 15.66
C ARG A 76 3.49 -17.27 15.23
#